data_AF-A0A8H7A719-F1
#
_entry.id   AF-A0A8H7A719-F1
#
_cell.length_a   1.000
_cell.length_b   1.000
_cell.length_c   1.000
_cell.angle_alpha   90.00
_cell.angle_beta   90.00
_cell.angle_gamma   90.00
#
_symmetry.space_group_name_H-M   'P 1'
#
loop_
_entity.id
_entity.type
_entity.pdbx_description
1 polymer ?
#
loop_
_entity_poly.entity_id
_entity_poly.type
_entity_poly.pdbx_seq_one_letter_code
_entity_poly.pdbx_strand_id
1 'polypeptide(L)'
;MYSYEHQQYNPSSTFINPALLSLPGGNQSNATQQTFYPRSPTALEIRDKNIPRQISFRRVPMYEPDQFPPSEDIRFTLRGCVGPSVQDILDGNARLDNARSTPFEHTGHRSTMWRLYWAGALLSGNTLPLINKGGAPITLGQVAYEIACEVKDVHRKLRNPKKSLRSPQDDPKFPMSQFELYEIHLVAFSRYKTHWVPVWAVESH
;
A
#
# COMPACT_ATOMS: atom_id res chain seq x y z
N MET A 1 15.02 -33.50 19.05
CA MET A 1 14.21 -34.10 20.11
C MET A 1 14.40 -33.26 21.36
N TYR A 2 13.51 -32.27 21.56
CA TYR A 2 13.28 -31.56 22.81
C TYR A 2 11.83 -31.07 22.74
N SER A 3 10.96 -31.66 23.57
CA SER A 3 9.56 -31.29 23.75
C SER A 3 9.46 -30.14 24.74
N TYR A 4 8.57 -29.18 24.48
CA TYR A 4 7.95 -28.36 25.52
C TYR A 4 6.45 -28.30 25.25
N GLU A 5 5.70 -28.80 26.23
CA GLU A 5 4.25 -28.90 26.23
C GLU A 5 3.58 -27.57 26.63
N HIS A 6 2.42 -27.38 26.01
CA HIS A 6 1.24 -26.61 26.41
C HIS A 6 1.19 -25.96 27.80
N GLN A 7 0.78 -24.69 27.84
CA GLN A 7 -0.25 -24.23 28.79
C GLN A 7 -1.24 -23.27 28.09
N GLN A 8 -2.45 -23.78 27.88
CA GLN A 8 -3.67 -23.00 27.67
C GLN A 8 -4.15 -22.49 29.04
N TYR A 9 -4.56 -21.22 29.13
CA TYR A 9 -5.26 -20.71 30.30
C TYR A 9 -6.42 -19.80 29.91
N ASN A 10 -7.63 -20.34 30.04
CA ASN A 10 -8.89 -19.64 30.31
C ASN A 10 -9.85 -20.74 30.84
N PRO A 11 -10.56 -20.57 31.96
CA PRO A 11 -11.83 -19.83 31.90
C PRO A 11 -12.29 -19.11 33.19
N SER A 12 -13.19 -18.15 32.99
CA SER A 12 -14.37 -17.83 33.82
C SER A 12 -14.24 -17.57 35.32
N SER A 13 -14.61 -16.36 35.74
CA SER A 13 -15.37 -16.15 36.98
C SER A 13 -16.32 -14.95 36.85
N THR A 14 -17.59 -15.30 36.86
CA THR A 14 -18.80 -14.49 37.03
C THR A 14 -18.77 -13.75 38.37
N PHE A 15 -19.14 -12.46 38.39
CA PHE A 15 -19.82 -11.88 39.57
C PHE A 15 -20.82 -10.81 39.12
N ILE A 16 -22.10 -11.15 39.30
CA ILE A 16 -23.25 -10.26 39.36
C ILE A 16 -23.37 -9.80 40.81
N ASN A 17 -23.62 -8.52 41.08
CA ASN A 17 -24.58 -8.18 42.12
C ASN A 17 -25.22 -6.78 41.94
N PRO A 18 -26.57 -6.69 41.97
CA PRO A 18 -27.36 -5.47 41.91
C PRO A 18 -27.89 -5.04 43.29
N ALA A 19 -28.14 -3.74 43.48
CA ALA A 19 -29.11 -3.17 44.44
C ALA A 19 -29.05 -1.63 44.30
N LEU A 20 -30.09 -0.97 43.79
CA LEU A 20 -31.27 -0.50 44.52
C LEU A 20 -30.97 0.60 45.56
N LEU A 21 -31.40 1.82 45.25
CA LEU A 21 -31.88 2.87 46.17
C LEU A 21 -32.60 3.91 45.27
N SER A 22 -33.89 3.71 44.98
CA SER A 22 -35.05 4.27 45.71
C SER A 22 -35.43 5.70 45.28
N LEU A 23 -36.55 5.80 44.55
CA LEU A 23 -37.41 6.99 44.42
C LEU A 23 -38.11 7.29 45.77
N PRO A 24 -38.63 8.52 46.03
CA PRO A 24 -40.03 8.78 45.69
C PRO A 24 -40.42 10.24 45.34
N GLY A 25 -41.54 10.36 44.61
CA GLY A 25 -42.43 11.55 44.54
C GLY A 25 -42.08 12.54 43.42
N GLY A 26 -43.00 13.05 42.61
CA GLY A 26 -44.45 12.96 42.52
C GLY A 26 -44.94 14.10 41.60
N ASN A 27 -45.91 13.78 40.75
CA ASN A 27 -46.93 14.65 40.14
C ASN A 27 -46.59 15.85 39.21
N GLN A 28 -47.26 15.74 38.05
CA GLN A 28 -48.02 16.75 37.31
C GLN A 28 -47.37 17.59 36.19
N SER A 29 -47.99 17.39 35.03
CA SER A 29 -48.11 18.21 33.81
C SER A 29 -48.15 19.73 34.00
N ASN A 30 -47.54 20.46 33.06
CA ASN A 30 -48.19 21.56 32.34
C ASN A 30 -47.36 22.05 31.13
N ALA A 31 -48.09 22.43 30.09
CA ALA A 31 -47.58 23.03 28.86
C ALA A 31 -47.15 24.50 29.05
N THR A 32 -46.38 24.97 28.05
CA THR A 32 -46.10 26.37 27.66
C THR A 32 -44.93 27.06 28.38
N GLN A 33 -43.81 27.22 27.68
CA GLN A 33 -43.33 28.55 27.24
C GLN A 33 -42.10 28.39 26.33
N GLN A 34 -42.23 28.94 25.12
CA GLN A 34 -41.11 29.22 24.23
C GLN A 34 -40.25 30.32 24.87
N THR A 35 -38.96 30.03 25.08
CA THR A 35 -37.92 31.06 25.07
C THR A 35 -37.03 30.80 23.87
N PHE A 36 -37.25 31.61 22.85
CA PHE A 36 -36.31 31.89 21.78
C PHE A 36 -34.97 32.33 22.39
N TYR A 37 -33.93 31.54 22.22
CA TYR A 37 -32.57 32.06 22.31
C TYR A 37 -32.15 32.52 20.90
N PRO A 38 -31.70 33.77 20.74
CA PRO A 38 -31.20 34.25 19.47
C PRO A 38 -29.96 33.43 19.06
N ARG A 39 -29.91 33.05 17.79
CA ARG A 39 -28.76 32.43 17.12
C ARG A 39 -27.49 33.16 17.50
N SER A 40 -26.58 32.49 18.22
CA SER A 40 -25.18 32.91 18.23
C SER A 40 -24.62 32.70 16.82
N PRO A 41 -24.23 33.76 16.09
CA PRO A 41 -23.54 33.59 14.84
C PRO A 41 -22.08 33.23 15.12
N THR A 42 -21.49 32.45 14.21
CA THR A 42 -20.04 32.25 14.08
C THR A 42 -19.38 31.41 15.18
N ALA A 43 -19.70 30.11 15.20
CA ALA A 43 -18.58 29.17 15.11
C ALA A 43 -18.00 29.38 13.71
N LEU A 44 -16.98 30.24 13.64
CA LEU A 44 -16.02 30.19 12.54
C LEU A 44 -15.70 28.71 12.35
N GLU A 45 -16.12 28.15 11.21
CA GLU A 45 -15.42 27.03 10.62
C GLU A 45 -13.97 27.46 10.50
N ILE A 46 -13.20 27.22 11.55
CA ILE A 46 -11.76 27.11 11.45
C ILE A 46 -11.59 25.87 10.59
N ARG A 47 -11.68 26.06 9.27
CA ARG A 47 -11.05 25.16 8.31
C ARG A 47 -9.59 25.19 8.71
N ASP A 48 -9.18 24.24 9.53
CA ASP A 48 -7.78 23.96 9.76
C ASP A 48 -7.17 23.69 8.39
N LYS A 49 -6.52 24.72 7.82
CA LYS A 49 -5.77 24.64 6.56
C LYS A 49 -4.54 23.73 6.68
N ASN A 50 -4.34 23.11 7.84
CA ASN A 50 -3.19 22.31 8.22
C ASN A 50 -3.53 20.85 8.61
N ILE A 51 -4.77 20.38 8.42
CA ILE A 51 -4.99 18.93 8.48
C ILE A 51 -4.26 18.35 7.26
N PRO A 52 -3.22 17.52 7.44
CA PRO A 52 -2.58 16.84 6.32
C PRO A 52 -3.67 16.11 5.56
N ARG A 53 -3.78 16.35 4.25
CA ARG A 53 -4.72 15.58 3.43
C ARG A 53 -4.43 14.11 3.68
N GLN A 54 -5.43 13.38 4.15
CA GLN A 54 -5.34 11.93 4.28
C GLN A 54 -5.30 11.38 2.85
N ILE A 55 -4.10 11.03 2.39
CA ILE A 55 -3.91 10.38 1.09
C ILE A 55 -4.30 8.92 1.27
N SER A 56 -5.36 8.50 0.59
CA SER A 56 -5.78 7.11 0.51
C SER A 56 -5.12 6.46 -0.70
N PHE A 57 -4.73 5.19 -0.54
CA PHE A 57 -4.10 4.42 -1.59
C PHE A 57 -5.00 3.24 -1.97
N ARG A 58 -5.24 3.07 -3.27
CA ARG A 58 -5.95 1.93 -3.83
C ARG A 58 -4.95 0.95 -4.43
N ARG A 59 -4.98 -0.31 -4.00
CA ARG A 59 -4.15 -1.37 -4.59
C ARG A 59 -4.59 -1.62 -6.03
N VAL A 60 -3.62 -1.73 -6.94
CA VAL A 60 -3.88 -2.09 -8.34
C VAL A 60 -4.24 -3.59 -8.40
N PRO A 61 -5.36 -3.98 -9.05
CA PRO A 61 -5.77 -5.38 -9.13
C PRO A 61 -4.74 -6.28 -9.85
N MET A 62 -4.58 -7.51 -9.36
CA MET A 62 -3.81 -8.57 -10.03
C MET A 62 -4.72 -9.49 -10.86
N TYR A 63 -4.27 -9.88 -12.07
CA TYR A 63 -5.04 -10.63 -13.10
C TYR A 63 -4.90 -12.13 -12.92
N GLU A 64 -3.98 -12.58 -12.07
CA GLU A 64 -4.10 -13.92 -11.50
C GLU A 64 -4.73 -13.79 -10.12
N PRO A 65 -6.05 -14.03 -10.00
CA PRO A 65 -6.62 -14.31 -8.71
C PRO A 65 -6.05 -15.65 -8.24
N ASP A 66 -5.39 -15.64 -7.09
CA ASP A 66 -5.50 -16.71 -6.10
C ASP A 66 -4.92 -18.10 -6.40
N GLN A 67 -4.26 -18.37 -7.53
CA GLN A 67 -3.78 -19.74 -7.74
C GLN A 67 -2.56 -20.09 -6.88
N PHE A 68 -1.71 -19.12 -6.51
CA PHE A 68 -0.56 -19.37 -5.63
C PHE A 68 -0.22 -18.15 -4.78
N PRO A 69 -0.15 -18.26 -3.43
CA PRO A 69 0.39 -17.18 -2.60
C PRO A 69 1.86 -16.93 -2.98
N PRO A 70 2.35 -15.68 -2.86
CA PRO A 70 3.76 -15.40 -3.14
C PRO A 70 4.64 -16.21 -2.19
N SER A 71 5.70 -16.83 -2.73
CA SER A 71 6.64 -17.62 -1.92
C SER A 71 7.60 -16.74 -1.13
N GLU A 72 7.86 -15.53 -1.65
CA GLU A 72 8.72 -14.51 -1.06
C GLU A 72 8.11 -13.13 -1.32
N ASP A 73 8.29 -12.20 -0.38
CA ASP A 73 7.75 -10.84 -0.47
C ASP A 73 8.77 -9.83 0.05
N ILE A 74 9.24 -8.94 -0.82
CA ILE A 74 10.14 -7.83 -0.47
C ILE A 74 9.31 -6.56 -0.41
N ARG A 75 9.18 -5.96 0.78
CA ARG A 75 8.36 -4.76 0.96
C ARG A 75 9.18 -3.49 0.85
N PHE A 76 8.61 -2.50 0.16
CA PHE A 76 9.13 -1.14 0.10
C PHE A 76 8.28 -0.28 1.02
N THR A 77 8.91 0.33 2.01
CA THR A 77 8.25 1.11 3.05
C THR A 77 8.98 2.43 3.27
N LEU A 78 8.21 3.47 3.55
CA LEU A 78 8.71 4.79 3.95
C LEU A 78 8.17 5.10 5.33
N ARG A 79 9.02 5.06 6.37
CA ARG A 79 8.63 5.27 7.77
C ARG A 79 7.48 4.37 8.21
N GLY A 80 7.48 3.11 7.77
CA GLY A 80 6.41 2.14 8.03
C GLY A 80 5.12 2.33 7.22
N CYS A 81 5.05 3.31 6.32
CA CYS A 81 3.90 3.54 5.44
C CYS A 81 4.06 2.87 4.06
N VAL A 82 3.05 3.06 3.20
CA VAL A 82 3.05 2.68 1.77
C VAL A 82 4.37 3.12 1.12
N GLY A 83 4.89 2.26 0.23
CA GLY A 83 6.17 2.49 -0.40
C GLY A 83 6.21 3.74 -1.30
N PRO A 84 7.42 4.12 -1.76
CA PRO A 84 7.64 5.38 -2.45
C PRO A 84 6.90 5.46 -3.78
N SER A 85 6.59 6.69 -4.19
CA SER A 85 6.13 6.93 -5.56
C SER A 85 7.26 6.62 -6.55
N VAL A 86 6.90 6.26 -7.78
CA VAL A 86 7.87 6.01 -8.84
C VAL A 86 8.69 7.28 -9.11
N GLN A 87 8.04 8.45 -9.08
CA GLN A 87 8.73 9.74 -9.22
C GLN A 87 9.78 9.96 -8.12
N ASP A 88 9.46 9.70 -6.86
CA ASP A 88 10.41 9.87 -5.73
C ASP A 88 11.62 8.94 -5.84
N ILE A 89 11.42 7.71 -6.33
CA ILE A 89 12.52 6.78 -6.58
C ILE A 89 13.45 7.34 -7.65
N LEU A 90 12.88 7.81 -8.76
CA LEU A 90 13.63 8.32 -9.91
C LEU A 90 14.39 9.60 -9.59
N ASP A 91 13.82 10.46 -8.75
CA ASP A 91 14.45 11.71 -8.32
C ASP A 91 15.48 11.49 -7.19
N GLY A 92 15.61 10.27 -6.67
CA GLY A 92 16.50 9.96 -5.54
C GLY A 92 15.99 10.48 -4.19
N ASN A 93 14.72 10.87 -4.10
CA ASN A 93 14.08 11.39 -2.90
C ASN A 93 13.52 10.27 -2.00
N ALA A 94 13.33 9.07 -2.53
CA ALA A 94 12.82 7.92 -1.79
C ALA A 94 13.76 7.49 -0.64
N ARG A 95 13.34 7.72 0.60
CA ARG A 95 14.05 7.29 1.82
C ARG A 95 13.50 5.97 2.37
N LEU A 96 13.76 4.88 1.64
CA LEU A 96 13.33 3.54 2.05
C LEU A 96 13.91 3.13 3.41
N ASP A 97 13.09 2.53 4.27
CA ASP A 97 13.49 2.15 5.64
C ASP A 97 14.71 1.22 5.66
N ASN A 98 14.78 0.29 4.70
CA ASN A 98 15.87 -0.68 4.58
C ASN A 98 16.65 -0.55 3.25
N ALA A 99 16.86 0.69 2.77
CA ALA A 99 17.43 0.96 1.45
C ALA A 99 18.75 0.21 1.13
N ARG A 100 19.59 -0.03 2.15
CA ARG A 100 20.90 -0.68 2.01
C ARG A 100 20.88 -2.21 2.18
N SER A 101 19.73 -2.78 2.55
CA SER A 101 19.59 -4.24 2.66
C SER A 101 19.78 -4.91 1.30
N THR A 102 20.26 -6.15 1.30
CA THR A 102 20.63 -6.93 0.10
C THR A 102 19.69 -8.13 -0.02
N PRO A 103 18.41 -7.93 -0.41
CA PRO A 103 17.37 -8.94 -0.24
C PRO A 103 17.63 -10.23 -1.02
N PHE A 104 18.45 -10.18 -2.06
CA PHE A 104 18.77 -11.31 -2.94
C PHE A 104 20.09 -12.00 -2.64
N GLU A 105 20.87 -11.50 -1.68
CA GLU A 105 22.22 -12.01 -1.41
C GLU A 105 22.22 -13.52 -1.09
N HIS A 106 21.24 -13.96 -0.30
CA HIS A 106 21.09 -15.36 0.09
C HIS A 106 20.85 -16.32 -1.08
N THR A 107 20.43 -15.83 -2.25
CA THR A 107 20.10 -16.67 -3.41
C THR A 107 21.34 -17.16 -4.16
N GLY A 108 22.47 -16.46 -4.04
CA GLY A 108 23.69 -16.74 -4.82
C GLY A 108 23.54 -16.55 -6.33
N HIS A 109 22.39 -16.07 -6.82
CA HIS A 109 22.15 -15.84 -8.24
C HIS A 109 22.73 -14.50 -8.71
N ARG A 110 23.11 -14.44 -9.99
CA ARG A 110 23.60 -13.20 -10.62
C ARG A 110 22.49 -12.32 -11.18
N SER A 111 21.34 -12.92 -11.50
CA SER A 111 20.18 -12.25 -12.05
C SER A 111 18.90 -13.02 -11.73
N THR A 112 17.76 -12.36 -11.83
CA THR A 112 16.44 -12.99 -11.75
C THR A 112 15.50 -12.45 -12.81
N MET A 113 14.51 -13.25 -13.19
CA MET A 113 13.45 -12.82 -14.09
C MET A 113 12.33 -12.14 -13.31
N TRP A 114 11.83 -11.04 -13.84
CA TRP A 114 10.68 -10.36 -13.31
C TRP A 114 9.76 -9.88 -14.42
N ARG A 115 8.50 -9.61 -14.08
CA ARG A 115 7.49 -9.15 -15.02
C ARG A 115 6.80 -7.93 -14.44
N LEU A 116 6.64 -6.91 -15.26
CA LEU A 116 5.78 -5.80 -14.90
C LEU A 116 4.33 -6.25 -15.11
N TYR A 117 3.56 -6.22 -14.05
CA TYR A 117 2.17 -6.61 -14.10
C TYR A 117 1.30 -5.42 -13.66
N TRP A 118 0.26 -5.09 -14.44
CA TRP A 118 -0.62 -3.95 -14.17
C TRP A 118 -2.05 -4.25 -14.62
N ALA A 119 -3.01 -4.36 -13.67
CA ALA A 119 -4.45 -4.50 -13.91
C ALA A 119 -4.86 -5.05 -15.29
N GLY A 120 -4.83 -6.36 -15.46
CA GLY A 120 -5.10 -7.07 -16.70
C GLY A 120 -3.87 -7.33 -17.56
N ALA A 121 -2.87 -6.46 -17.53
CA ALA A 121 -1.75 -6.50 -18.45
C ALA A 121 -0.50 -7.15 -17.85
N LEU A 122 -0.03 -8.21 -18.50
CA LEU A 122 1.32 -8.72 -18.32
C LEU A 122 2.26 -8.03 -19.32
N LEU A 123 3.12 -7.16 -18.80
CA LEU A 123 4.13 -6.43 -19.56
C LEU A 123 5.48 -7.14 -19.42
N SER A 124 6.37 -6.92 -20.40
CA SER A 124 7.69 -7.53 -20.63
C SER A 124 8.29 -8.42 -19.52
N GLY A 125 8.79 -9.59 -19.92
CA GLY A 125 9.74 -10.36 -19.12
C GLY A 125 11.10 -9.67 -19.11
N ASN A 126 11.49 -9.13 -17.96
CA ASN A 126 12.73 -8.41 -17.75
C ASN A 126 13.69 -9.20 -16.88
N THR A 127 14.97 -8.88 -17.01
CA THR A 127 16.03 -9.46 -16.16
C THR A 127 16.49 -8.39 -15.19
N LEU A 128 16.43 -8.68 -13.89
CA LEU A 128 16.99 -7.84 -12.84
C LEU A 128 18.38 -8.39 -12.49
N PRO A 129 19.47 -7.62 -12.69
CA PRO A 129 20.79 -8.02 -12.19
C PRO A 129 20.76 -8.03 -10.65
N LEU A 130 21.20 -9.12 -10.01
CA LEU A 130 21.25 -9.22 -8.54
C LEU A 130 22.61 -8.83 -7.95
N ILE A 131 23.58 -8.56 -8.83
CA ILE A 131 24.91 -8.12 -8.50
C ILE A 131 25.18 -6.83 -9.29
N ASN A 132 25.75 -5.83 -8.62
CA ASN A 132 26.12 -4.58 -9.23
C ASN A 132 27.40 -4.72 -10.10
N LYS A 133 27.77 -3.67 -10.84
CA LYS A 133 28.96 -3.68 -11.71
C LYS A 133 30.27 -3.97 -10.98
N GLY A 134 30.33 -3.70 -9.67
CA GLY A 134 31.50 -3.98 -8.81
C GLY A 134 31.51 -5.38 -8.21
N GLY A 135 30.56 -6.26 -8.54
CA GLY A 135 30.51 -7.62 -8.03
C GLY A 135 29.83 -7.77 -6.66
N ALA A 136 29.32 -6.70 -6.06
CA ALA A 136 28.59 -6.77 -4.79
C ALA A 136 27.07 -6.95 -5.01
N PRO A 137 26.34 -7.60 -4.09
CA PRO A 137 24.88 -7.74 -4.18
C PRO A 137 24.17 -6.39 -4.33
N ILE A 138 23.09 -6.36 -5.10
CA ILE A 138 22.29 -5.13 -5.21
C ILE A 138 21.53 -4.84 -3.91
N THR A 139 21.42 -3.56 -3.61
CA THR A 139 20.66 -3.06 -2.46
C THR A 139 19.18 -2.92 -2.79
N LEU A 140 18.32 -2.89 -1.78
CA LEU A 140 16.87 -2.67 -1.93
C LEU A 140 16.57 -1.35 -2.68
N GLY A 141 17.34 -0.30 -2.43
CA GLY A 141 17.22 0.96 -3.17
C GLY A 141 17.54 0.80 -4.66
N GLN A 142 18.54 -0.01 -5.01
CA GLN A 142 18.85 -0.33 -6.40
C GLN A 142 17.75 -1.20 -7.05
N VAL A 143 17.18 -2.16 -6.32
CA VAL A 143 16.00 -2.92 -6.80
C VAL A 143 14.87 -1.97 -7.16
N ALA A 144 14.51 -1.05 -6.26
CA ALA A 144 13.46 -0.08 -6.48
C ALA A 144 13.74 0.79 -7.71
N TYR A 145 14.98 1.25 -7.87
CA TYR A 145 15.40 2.09 -8.99
C TYR A 145 15.31 1.39 -10.35
N GLU A 146 15.77 0.13 -10.44
CA GLU A 146 15.67 -0.66 -11.68
C GLU A 146 14.21 -0.87 -12.09
N ILE A 147 13.35 -1.20 -11.13
CA ILE A 147 11.91 -1.34 -11.36
C ILE A 147 11.29 -0.01 -11.82
N ALA A 148 11.63 1.10 -11.15
CA ALA A 148 11.10 2.42 -11.48
C ALA A 148 11.52 2.91 -12.89
N CYS A 149 12.76 2.63 -13.30
CA CYS A 149 13.25 2.93 -14.65
C CYS A 149 12.40 2.23 -15.73
N GLU A 150 12.13 0.94 -15.55
CA GLU A 150 11.31 0.17 -16.49
C GLU A 150 9.87 0.69 -16.53
N VAL A 151 9.29 1.00 -15.37
CA VAL A 151 7.95 1.59 -15.26
C VAL A 151 7.86 2.93 -16.01
N LYS A 152 8.84 3.82 -15.84
CA LYS A 152 8.91 5.09 -16.58
C LYS A 152 8.95 4.86 -18.09
N ASP A 153 9.72 3.87 -18.54
CA ASP A 153 9.84 3.55 -19.95
C ASP A 153 8.55 3.00 -20.55
N VAL A 154 7.84 2.14 -19.82
CA VAL A 154 6.51 1.64 -20.19
C VAL A 154 5.49 2.78 -20.20
N HIS A 155 5.45 3.59 -19.15
CA HIS A 155 4.55 4.74 -19.04
C HIS A 155 4.71 5.71 -20.20
N ARG A 156 5.97 6.04 -20.56
CA ARG A 156 6.30 6.86 -21.73
C ARG A 156 5.83 6.23 -23.05
N LYS A 157 5.94 4.91 -23.21
CA LYS A 157 5.49 4.20 -24.42
C LYS A 157 3.96 4.22 -24.53
N LEU A 158 3.24 4.00 -23.44
CA LEU A 158 1.77 4.02 -23.41
C LEU A 158 1.19 5.39 -23.73
N ARG A 159 1.85 6.47 -23.29
CA ARG A 159 1.44 7.85 -23.60
C ARG A 159 1.80 8.31 -25.01
N ASN A 160 2.64 7.56 -25.74
CA ASN A 160 3.02 7.93 -27.09
C ASN A 160 2.06 7.29 -28.12
N PRO A 161 1.21 8.08 -28.80
CA PRO A 161 0.22 7.56 -29.74
C PRO A 161 0.84 6.85 -30.95
N LYS A 162 2.12 7.11 -31.26
CA LYS A 162 2.85 6.48 -32.38
C LYS A 162 3.55 5.17 -32.00
N LYS A 163 3.68 4.86 -30.70
CA LYS A 163 4.39 3.68 -30.17
C LYS A 163 3.51 2.83 -29.26
N SER A 164 2.18 2.97 -29.40
CA SER A 164 1.19 2.20 -28.65
C SER A 164 1.64 0.75 -28.54
N LEU A 165 2.11 0.39 -27.35
CA LEU A 165 2.05 -0.98 -26.89
C LEU A 165 0.56 -1.29 -26.97
N ARG A 166 0.10 -1.88 -28.08
CA ARG A 166 -1.20 -2.52 -28.14
C ARG A 166 -1.08 -3.72 -27.23
N SER A 167 -1.18 -3.51 -25.92
CA SER A 167 -1.37 -4.61 -25.00
C SER A 167 -2.86 -4.97 -25.12
N PRO A 168 -3.21 -6.19 -25.55
CA PRO A 168 -4.62 -6.60 -25.69
C PRO A 168 -5.38 -6.73 -24.34
N GLN A 169 -4.88 -6.11 -23.27
CA GLN A 169 -5.20 -6.49 -21.90
C GLN A 169 -5.12 -5.33 -20.89
N ASP A 170 -5.22 -4.07 -21.32
CA ASP A 170 -5.52 -3.01 -20.36
C ASP A 170 -6.90 -3.34 -19.76
N ASP A 171 -6.99 -3.64 -18.46
CA ASP A 171 -8.28 -3.58 -17.78
C ASP A 171 -8.80 -2.15 -17.99
N PRO A 172 -9.94 -1.97 -18.68
CA PRO A 172 -10.45 -0.64 -18.99
C PRO A 172 -10.73 0.19 -17.72
N LYS A 173 -10.77 -0.43 -16.53
CA LYS A 173 -10.94 0.23 -15.24
C LYS A 173 -9.64 0.79 -14.63
N PHE A 174 -8.48 0.38 -15.12
CA PHE A 174 -7.16 0.78 -14.58
C PHE A 174 -6.09 0.93 -15.66
N PRO A 175 -6.30 1.73 -16.72
CA PRO A 175 -5.24 1.97 -17.69
C PRO A 175 -4.08 2.73 -17.02
N MET A 176 -2.87 2.17 -17.10
CA MET A 176 -1.67 2.77 -16.47
C MET A 176 -1.41 4.20 -16.95
N SER A 177 -1.82 4.52 -18.19
CA SER A 177 -1.64 5.84 -18.79
C SER A 177 -2.41 6.97 -18.09
N GLN A 178 -3.47 6.66 -17.33
CA GLN A 178 -4.27 7.64 -16.59
C GLN A 178 -3.59 8.16 -15.32
N PHE A 179 -2.62 7.43 -14.79
CA PHE A 179 -1.91 7.82 -13.57
C PHE A 179 -0.60 8.52 -13.93
N GLU A 180 -0.24 9.56 -13.19
CA GLU A 180 1.09 10.16 -13.24
C GLU A 180 2.09 9.33 -12.41
N LEU A 181 3.39 9.44 -12.70
CA LEU A 181 4.41 8.67 -11.99
C LEU A 181 4.49 8.96 -10.49
N TYR A 182 4.06 10.15 -10.05
CA TYR A 182 3.99 10.49 -8.63
C TYR A 182 2.79 9.83 -7.93
N GLU A 183 1.77 9.41 -8.68
CA GLU A 183 0.57 8.74 -8.14
C GLU A 183 0.75 7.23 -8.06
N ILE A 184 1.82 6.67 -8.65
CA ILE A 184 2.09 5.23 -8.70
C ILE A 184 3.12 4.89 -7.62
N HIS A 185 2.74 4.04 -6.67
CA HIS A 185 3.56 3.64 -5.54
C HIS A 185 3.99 2.18 -5.65
N LEU A 186 5.29 1.95 -5.49
CA LEU A 186 5.87 0.61 -5.39
C LEU A 186 5.71 0.10 -3.96
N VAL A 187 4.87 -0.91 -3.75
CA VAL A 187 4.53 -1.43 -2.41
C VAL A 187 5.40 -2.63 -2.05
N ALA A 188 5.52 -3.57 -2.98
CA ALA A 188 6.27 -4.80 -2.77
C ALA A 188 6.83 -5.33 -4.08
N PHE A 189 7.70 -6.34 -3.98
CA PHE A 189 8.18 -7.15 -5.08
C PHE A 189 8.08 -8.60 -4.61
N SER A 190 7.12 -9.32 -5.18
CA SER A 190 6.73 -10.64 -4.68
C SER A 190 7.07 -11.72 -5.70
N ARG A 191 7.50 -12.88 -5.22
CA ARG A 191 7.87 -14.01 -6.07
C ARG A 191 6.70 -14.96 -6.29
N TYR A 192 6.37 -15.19 -7.56
CA TYR A 192 5.35 -16.15 -7.99
C TYR A 192 5.98 -17.22 -8.87
N LYS A 193 6.00 -18.46 -8.39
CA LYS A 193 6.64 -19.62 -9.06
C LYS A 193 8.09 -19.32 -9.48
N THR A 194 8.25 -18.83 -10.70
CA THR A 194 9.54 -18.63 -11.38
C THR A 194 9.91 -17.17 -11.64
N HIS A 195 9.03 -16.21 -11.32
CA HIS A 195 9.27 -14.80 -11.64
C HIS A 195 8.84 -13.88 -10.50
N TRP A 196 9.48 -12.72 -10.45
CA TRP A 196 9.11 -11.65 -9.53
C TRP A 196 8.13 -10.68 -10.17
N VAL A 197 7.22 -10.15 -9.37
CA VAL A 197 6.17 -9.22 -9.81
C VAL A 197 6.10 -8.06 -8.81
N PRO A 198 6.26 -6.81 -9.25
CA PRO A 198 6.06 -5.69 -8.35
C PRO A 198 4.58 -5.46 -8.09
N VAL A 199 4.29 -5.05 -6.86
CA VAL A 199 2.95 -4.77 -6.35
C VAL A 199 2.78 -3.27 -6.26
N TRP A 200 1.67 -2.77 -6.81
CA TRP A 200 1.41 -1.36 -6.96
C TRP A 200 0.24 -0.89 -6.11
N ALA A 201 0.33 0.36 -5.65
CA ALA A 201 -0.81 1.13 -5.21
C ALA A 201 -0.85 2.46 -5.98
N VAL A 202 -2.04 3.00 -6.15
CA VAL A 202 -2.25 4.33 -6.73
C VAL A 202 -2.94 5.24 -5.72
N GLU A 203 -2.64 6.52 -5.73
CA GLU A 203 -3.41 7.50 -4.95
C GLU A 203 -4.89 7.49 -5.40
N SER A 204 -5.81 7.46 -4.44
CA SER A 204 -7.25 7.62 -4.72
C SER A 204 -7.69 9.04 -4.36
N HIS A 205 -8.15 9.77 -5.37
CA HIS A 205 -8.75 11.10 -5.24
C HIS A 205 -10.23 11.05 -4.89
#